data_AF-A0A4V1AY37-F1
#
_entry.id   AF-A0A4V1AY37-F1
#
_cell.length_a   1.000
_cell.length_b   1.000
_cell.length_c   1.000
_cell.angle_alpha   90.00
_cell.angle_beta   90.00
_cell.angle_gamma   90.00
#
_symmetry.space_group_name_H-M   'P 1'
#
loop_
_entity.id
_entity.type
_entity.pdbx_description
1 polymer ?
#
loop_
_entity_poly.entity_id
_entity_poly.type
_entity_poly.pdbx_seq_one_letter_code
_entity_poly.pdbx_strand_id
1 'polypeptide(L)' 'MALHRCPECRKKISESAISCPNCGFSFKEEDLEVYKQKLEQRRLHNQEVNRKSAKLHLIWLAVFTVVIVVSSILL' A
#
# COMPACT_ATOMS: atom_id res chain seq x y z
N MET A 1 -30.16 5.75 13.86
CA MET A 1 -28.99 4.91 14.20
C MET A 1 -27.86 5.32 13.28
N ALA A 2 -26.75 5.82 13.83
CA ALA A 2 -25.59 6.15 13.04
C ALA A 2 -24.90 4.85 12.59
N LEU A 3 -24.56 4.78 11.31
CA LEU A 3 -23.95 3.62 10.67
C LEU A 3 -22.57 4.04 10.16
N HIS A 4 -21.55 3.28 10.49
CA HIS A 4 -20.19 3.48 9.99
C HIS A 4 -19.79 2.32 9.06
N ARG A 5 -18.66 2.44 8.37
CA ARG A 5 -18.12 1.38 7.51
C ARG A 5 -17.04 0.59 8.26
N CYS A 6 -17.13 -0.74 8.22
CA CYS A 6 -16.07 -1.61 8.73
C CYS A 6 -14.76 -1.35 7.98
N PRO A 7 -13.61 -1.18 8.67
CA PRO A 7 -12.33 -0.86 8.04
C PRO A 7 -11.78 -2.00 7.15
N GLU A 8 -12.09 -3.25 7.48
CA GLU A 8 -11.69 -4.43 6.71
C GLU A 8 -12.59 -4.66 5.49
N CYS A 9 -13.91 -4.88 5.70
CA CYS A 9 -14.80 -5.34 4.63
C CYS A 9 -15.65 -4.23 3.99
N ARG A 10 -15.56 -2.98 4.47
CA ARG A 10 -16.26 -1.77 3.97
C ARG A 10 -17.80 -1.81 3.96
N LYS A 11 -18.42 -2.84 4.55
CA LYS A 11 -19.88 -2.92 4.74
C LYS A 11 -20.33 -1.99 5.88
N LYS A 12 -21.57 -1.50 5.79
CA LYS A 12 -22.18 -0.63 6.80
C LYS A 12 -22.53 -1.44 8.05
N ILE A 13 -22.22 -0.91 9.22
CA ILE A 13 -22.44 -1.53 10.53
C ILE A 13 -22.84 -0.48 11.57
N SER A 14 -23.50 -0.91 12.65
CA SER A 14 -23.83 -0.05 13.80
C SER A 14 -22.56 0.46 14.47
N GLU A 15 -22.55 1.71 14.93
CA GLU A 15 -21.47 2.27 15.78
C GLU A 15 -21.30 1.52 17.11
N SER A 16 -22.35 0.89 17.62
CA SER A 16 -22.30 0.09 18.85
C SER A 16 -21.79 -1.35 18.67
N ALA A 17 -21.43 -1.75 17.44
CA ALA A 17 -21.00 -3.11 17.18
C ALA A 17 -19.60 -3.39 17.76
N ILE A 18 -19.49 -4.40 18.63
CA ILE A 18 -18.20 -4.84 19.20
C ILE A 18 -17.34 -5.59 18.18
N SER A 19 -18.00 -6.26 17.23
CA SER A 19 -17.36 -6.89 16.08
C SER A 19 -18.23 -6.75 14.83
N CYS A 20 -17.60 -6.82 13.66
CA CYS A 20 -18.29 -6.74 12.39
C CYS A 20 -19.04 -8.06 12.13
N PRO A 21 -20.38 -8.07 12.03
CA PRO A 21 -21.14 -9.29 11.78
C PRO A 21 -20.90 -9.88 10.37
N ASN A 22 -20.24 -9.13 9.47
CA ASN A 22 -20.00 -9.57 8.11
C ASN A 22 -18.63 -10.24 7.89
N CYS A 23 -17.59 -9.82 8.61
CA CYS A 23 -16.23 -10.35 8.43
C CYS A 23 -15.56 -10.80 9.73
N GLY A 24 -16.19 -10.57 10.89
CA GLY A 24 -15.63 -10.93 12.19
C GLY A 24 -14.59 -9.96 12.75
N PHE A 25 -14.32 -8.82 12.09
CA PHE A 25 -13.36 -7.83 12.58
C PHE A 25 -13.77 -7.29 13.96
N SER A 26 -12.88 -7.39 14.94
CA SER A 26 -13.10 -6.89 16.30
C SER A 26 -12.78 -5.40 16.42
N PHE A 27 -13.64 -4.64 17.09
CA PHE A 27 -13.48 -3.21 17.34
C PHE A 27 -12.87 -2.91 18.72
N LYS A 28 -12.32 -3.92 19.38
CA LYS A 28 -11.54 -3.72 20.61
C LYS A 28 -10.30 -2.90 20.30
N GLU A 29 -9.87 -2.09 21.26
CA GLU A 29 -8.74 -1.18 21.11
C GLU A 29 -7.45 -1.92 20.69
N GLU A 30 -7.18 -3.07 21.32
CA GLU A 30 -6.03 -3.94 21.01
C GLU A 30 -6.00 -4.35 19.52
N ASP A 31 -7.13 -4.84 19.00
CA ASP A 31 -7.26 -5.28 17.60
C ASP A 31 -7.16 -4.09 16.63
N LEU A 32 -7.67 -2.93 17.04
CA LEU A 32 -7.60 -1.69 16.27
C LEU A 32 -6.15 -1.19 16.13
N GLU A 33 -5.37 -1.24 17.21
CA GLU A 33 -3.96 -0.85 17.20
C GLU A 33 -3.13 -1.79 16.33
N VAL A 34 -3.36 -3.11 16.43
CA VAL A 34 -2.72 -4.09 15.54
C VAL A 34 -3.08 -3.83 14.07
N TYR A 35 -4.34 -3.51 13.79
CA TYR A 35 -4.78 -3.15 12.44
C TYR A 35 -4.08 -1.89 11.91
N LYS A 36 -3.94 -0.84 12.73
CA LYS A 36 -3.20 0.39 12.36
C LYS A 36 -1.74 0.10 12.08
N GLN A 37 -1.08 -0.68 12.93
CA GLN A 37 0.32 -1.10 12.73
C GLN A 37 0.49 -1.85 11.40
N LYS A 38 -0.42 -2.77 11.07
CA LYS A 38 -0.41 -3.50 9.79
C LYS A 38 -0.57 -2.57 8.59
N LEU A 39 -1.40 -1.53 8.68
CA LEU A 39 -1.54 -0.52 7.63
C LEU A 39 -0.26 0.31 7.46
N GLU A 40 0.38 0.71 8.56
CA GLU A 40 1.63 1.46 8.54
C GLU A 40 2.78 0.62 7.95
N GLN A 41 2.90 -0.65 8.36
CA GLN A 41 3.86 -1.59 7.78
C GLN A 41 3.67 -1.73 6.26
N ARG A 42 2.42 -1.86 5.78
CA ARG A 42 2.12 -1.90 4.34
C ARG A 42 2.54 -0.61 3.63
N ARG A 43 2.32 0.55 4.25
CA ARG A 43 2.74 1.85 3.71
C ARG A 43 4.27 1.92 3.56
N LEU A 44 5.00 1.56 4.61
CA LEU A 44 6.48 1.58 4.60
C LEU A 44 7.03 0.59 3.57
N HIS A 45 6.48 -0.63 3.51
CA HIS A 45 6.86 -1.63 2.51
C HIS A 45 6.64 -1.12 1.09
N ASN A 46 5.46 -0.55 0.80
CA ASN A 46 5.18 0.01 -0.52
C ASN A 46 6.10 1.18 -0.88
N GLN A 47 6.44 2.04 0.09
CA GLN A 47 7.42 3.11 -0.11
C GLN A 47 8.81 2.55 -0.45
N GLU A 48 9.24 1.49 0.24
CA GLU A 48 10.51 0.83 -0.04
C GLU A 48 10.53 0.17 -1.43
N VAL A 49 9.47 -0.55 -1.79
CA VAL A 49 9.30 -1.16 -3.13
C VAL A 49 9.34 -0.07 -4.20
N ASN A 50 8.60 1.02 -4.03
CA ASN A 50 8.60 2.13 -4.97
C ASN A 50 9.99 2.77 -5.11
N ARG A 51 10.74 2.92 -3.99
CA ARG A 51 12.13 3.41 -4.02
C ARG A 51 13.06 2.48 -4.79
N LYS A 52 12.93 1.16 -4.63
CA LYS A 52 13.71 0.16 -5.38
C LYS A 52 13.36 0.20 -6.87
N SER A 53 12.08 0.26 -7.22
CA SER A 53 11.62 0.39 -8.61
C SER A 53 12.16 1.65 -9.27
N ALA A 54 12.10 2.79 -8.59
CA ALA A 54 12.64 4.05 -9.10
C ALA A 54 14.15 3.98 -9.40
N LYS A 55 14.94 3.33 -8.54
CA LYS A 55 16.37 3.09 -8.80
C LYS A 55 16.58 2.24 -10.06
N LEU A 56 15.79 1.18 -10.24
CA LEU A 56 15.87 0.33 -11.44
C LEU A 56 15.52 1.11 -12.70
N HIS A 57 14.47 1.94 -12.67
CA HIS A 57 14.13 2.81 -13.81
C HIS A 57 15.26 3.77 -14.16
N LEU A 58 15.93 4.38 -13.18
CA LEU A 58 17.09 5.25 -13.43
C LEU A 58 18.25 4.50 -14.08
N ILE A 59 18.54 3.27 -13.64
CA ILE A 59 19.58 2.43 -14.24
C ILE A 59 19.21 2.10 -15.70
N TRP A 60 17.97 1.68 -15.95
CA TRP A 60 17.49 1.39 -17.30
C TRP A 60 17.53 2.62 -18.21
N LEU A 61 17.16 3.79 -17.72
CA LEU A 61 17.27 5.05 -18.45
C LEU A 61 18.73 5.34 -18.82
N ALA A 62 19.68 5.16 -17.90
CA ALA A 62 21.10 5.35 -18.18
C ALA A 62 21.66 4.35 -19.21
N VAL A 63 21.24 3.08 -19.16
CA VAL A 63 21.63 2.09 -20.19
C VAL A 63 21.05 2.47 -21.54
N PHE A 64 19.77 2.85 -21.58
CA PHE A 64 19.08 3.25 -22.82
C PHE A 64 19.72 4.49 -23.46
N THR A 65 20.10 5.49 -22.67
CA THR A 65 20.79 6.69 -23.18
C THR A 65 22.16 6.36 -23.77
N VAL A 66 22.94 5.49 -23.11
CA VAL A 66 24.24 5.04 -23.64
C VAL A 66 24.07 4.31 -24.97
N VAL A 67 23.10 3.41 -25.08
CA VAL A 67 22.82 2.67 -26.33
C VAL A 67 22.45 3.63 -27.47
N ILE A 68 21.61 4.63 -27.21
CA ILE A 68 21.26 5.66 -28.21
C ILE A 68 22.51 6.41 -28.68
N VAL A 69 23.32 6.92 -27.75
CA VAL A 69 24.53 7.70 -28.08
C VAL A 69 25.52 6.88 -28.90
N VAL A 70 25.79 5.63 -28.51
CA VAL A 70 26.69 4.73 -29.26
C VAL A 70 26.14 4.46 -30.66
N SER A 71 24.84 4.21 -30.77
CA SER A 71 24.18 3.97 -32.06
C SER A 71 24.27 5.20 -32.97
N SER A 72 24.11 6.41 -32.44
CA SER A 72 24.23 7.66 -33.21
C SER A 72 25.66 8.00 -33.64
N ILE A 73 26.70 7.44 -33.00
CA ILE A 73 28.11 7.67 -33.37
C ILE A 73 28.57 6.67 -34.44
N LEU A 74 27.99 5.46 -34.47
CA LEU A 74 28.34 4.40 -35.41
C LEU A 74 27.63 4.50 -36.78
N LEU A 75 26.58 5.34 -36.88
CA LEU A 75 25.75 5.57 -38.06
C LEU A 75 26.13 6.89 -38.72
#